data_AF-A0A944AUF5-F1
#
_entry.id   AF-A0A944AUF5-F1
#
_cell.length_a   1.000
_cell.length_b   1.000
_cell.length_c   1.000
_cell.angle_alpha   90.00
_cell.angle_beta   90.00
_cell.angle_gamma   90.00
#
_symmetry.space_group_name_H-M   'P 1'
#
loop_
_entity.id
_entity.type
_entity.pdbx_description
1 polymer ?
#
loop_
_entity_poly.entity_id
_entity_poly.type
_entity_poly.pdbx_seq_one_letter_code
_entity_poly.pdbx_strand_id
1 'polypeptide(L)' 'MAGASKNSRTTVATQKFICPDCQGEIVMKTMFENGRLRNVAECSKCKRTERRPKDFK' A
#
# COMPACT_ATOMS: atom_id res chain seq x y z
N MET A 1 -36.71 0.70 -3.40
CA MET A 1 -35.40 1.07 -3.97
C MET A 1 -34.60 1.84 -2.93
N ALA A 2 -33.88 1.14 -2.05
CA ALA A 2 -32.89 1.76 -1.18
C ALA A 2 -31.54 1.67 -1.91
N GLY A 3 -31.05 2.80 -2.43
CA GLY A 3 -29.76 2.85 -3.10
C GLY A 3 -28.66 2.50 -2.11
N ALA A 4 -28.07 1.33 -2.25
CA ALA A 4 -26.81 1.01 -1.58
C ALA A 4 -25.81 2.13 -1.91
N SER A 5 -25.27 2.78 -0.87
CA SER A 5 -24.30 3.86 -0.99
C SER A 5 -23.22 3.51 -2.01
N LYS A 6 -22.85 4.47 -2.87
CA LYS A 6 -21.78 4.34 -3.88
C LYS A 6 -20.42 3.91 -3.30
N ASN A 7 -20.29 3.88 -1.97
CA ASN A 7 -19.13 3.38 -1.23
C ASN A 7 -19.14 1.86 -0.97
N SER A 8 -20.21 1.15 -1.34
CA SER A 8 -20.33 -0.32 -1.24
C SER A 8 -19.95 -1.04 -2.53
N ARG A 9 -19.35 -0.35 -3.53
CA ARG A 9 -18.62 -1.04 -4.59
C ARG A 9 -17.31 -1.53 -3.98
N THR A 10 -17.38 -2.70 -3.36
CA THR A 10 -16.26 -3.55 -2.94
C THR A 10 -15.48 -4.05 -4.16
N THR A 11 -14.90 -3.12 -4.91
CA THR A 11 -13.77 -3.36 -5.78
C THR A 11 -12.58 -2.58 -5.21
N VAL A 12 -12.30 -2.78 -3.92
CA VAL A 12 -10.92 -2.62 -3.45
C VAL A 12 -10.18 -3.82 -4.04
N ALA A 13 -9.89 -3.74 -5.33
CA ALA A 13 -8.74 -4.44 -5.87
C ALA A 13 -7.59 -3.86 -5.06
N THR A 14 -7.15 -4.57 -4.02
CA THR A 14 -5.86 -4.32 -3.39
C THR A 14 -4.87 -4.47 -4.53
N GLN A 15 -4.55 -3.37 -5.22
CA GLN A 15 -3.63 -3.39 -6.35
C GLN A 15 -2.34 -3.97 -5.79
N LYS A 16 -1.98 -5.16 -6.24
CA LYS A 16 -0.75 -5.82 -5.82
C LYS A 16 0.37 -5.01 -6.44
N PHE A 17 1.06 -4.23 -5.62
CA PHE A 17 2.19 -3.45 -6.06
C PHE A 17 3.41 -4.37 -6.07
N ILE A 18 4.00 -4.54 -7.25
CA ILE A 18 5.23 -5.31 -7.41
C ILE A 18 6.35 -4.31 -7.59
N CYS A 19 7.42 -4.46 -6.83
CA CYS A 19 8.58 -3.60 -6.95
C CYS A 19 9.36 -3.92 -8.25
N PRO A 20 9.70 -2.91 -9.06
CA PRO A 20 10.35 -3.09 -10.36
C PRO A 20 11.76 -3.69 -10.27
N ASP A 21 12.56 -3.33 -9.25
CA ASP A 21 13.90 -3.88 -9.04
C ASP A 21 13.89 -5.35 -8.57
N CYS A 22 13.12 -5.63 -7.50
CA CYS A 22 13.19 -6.90 -6.77
C CYS A 22 12.18 -7.93 -7.30
N GLN A 23 11.16 -7.51 -8.07
CA GLN A 23 9.92 -8.26 -8.35
C GLN A 23 9.22 -8.77 -7.07
N GLY A 24 9.52 -8.15 -5.93
CA GLY A 24 8.92 -8.47 -4.65
C GLY A 24 7.60 -7.75 -4.47
N GLU A 25 6.72 -8.32 -3.66
CA GLU A 25 5.48 -7.66 -3.29
C GLU A 25 5.77 -6.47 -2.36
N ILE A 26 5.17 -5.32 -2.67
CA ILE A 26 5.22 -4.11 -1.86
C ILE A 26 4.02 -4.14 -0.92
N VAL A 27 4.29 -4.26 0.37
CA VAL A 27 3.30 -4.28 1.43
C VAL A 27 3.21 -2.92 2.08
N MET A 28 1.99 -2.36 2.15
CA MET A 28 1.74 -1.13 2.88
C MET A 28 1.70 -1.42 4.38
N LYS A 29 2.57 -0.77 5.15
CA LYS A 29 2.63 -0.84 6.61
C LYS A 29 2.31 0.52 7.21
N THR A 30 1.65 0.51 8.36
CA THR A 30 1.46 1.71 9.17
C THR A 30 2.41 1.60 10.37
N MET A 31 3.36 2.51 10.47
CA MET A 31 4.33 2.58 11.56
C MET A 31 4.05 3.81 12.43
N PHE A 32 4.19 3.65 13.75
CA PHE A 32 4.05 4.76 14.69
C PHE A 32 5.45 5.20 15.13
N GLU A 33 5.90 6.36 14.64
CA GLU A 33 7.22 6.91 14.93
C GLU A 33 7.09 8.33 15.48
N ASN A 34 7.83 8.66 16.54
CA ASN A 34 7.86 9.99 17.16
C ASN A 34 6.46 10.56 17.49
N GLY A 35 5.56 9.71 18.00
CA GLY A 35 4.20 10.09 18.36
C GLY A 35 3.27 10.33 17.16
N ARG A 36 3.70 10.00 15.93
CA ARG A 36 2.92 10.20 14.70
C ARG A 36 2.75 8.89 13.94
N LEU A 37 1.52 8.65 13.47
CA LEU A 37 1.22 7.58 12.52
C LEU A 37 1.81 7.93 11.14
N ARG A 38 2.60 7.02 10.59
CA ARG A 38 3.18 7.11 9.24
C ARG A 38 2.79 5.87 8.45
N ASN A 39 2.29 6.10 7.25
CA ASN A 39 2.04 5.03 6.28
C ASN A 39 3.27 4.93 5.37
N VAL A 40 3.84 3.73 5.29
CA VAL A 40 4.99 3.43 4.44
C VAL A 40 4.71 2.17 3.62
N ALA A 41 5.42 2.01 2.52
CA ALA A 41 5.36 0.88 1.62
C ALA A 41 6.71 0.15 1.68
N GLU A 42 6.73 -1.16 1.90
CA GLU A 42 7.94 -1.98 2.05
C GLU A 42 8.00 -3.11 1.01
N CYS A 43 9.09 -3.26 0.21
CA CYS A 43 9.30 -4.47 -0.61
C CYS A 43 9.72 -5.63 0.30
N SER A 44 8.99 -6.75 0.26
CA SER A 44 9.29 -7.96 1.03
C SER A 44 10.65 -8.59 0.71
N LYS A 45 11.25 -8.28 -0.45
CA LYS A 45 12.47 -8.92 -0.96
C LYS A 45 13.73 -8.06 -0.77
N CYS A 46 13.68 -6.76 -1.09
CA CYS A 46 14.81 -5.84 -0.89
C CYS A 46 14.69 -5.00 0.39
N LYS A 47 13.59 -5.12 1.14
CA LYS A 47 13.30 -4.38 2.38
C LYS A 47 13.37 -2.85 2.23
N ARG A 48 13.38 -2.33 0.99
CA ARG A 48 13.25 -0.89 0.73
C ARG A 48 11.93 -0.40 1.30
N THR A 49 11.97 0.70 2.01
CA THR A 49 10.81 1.38 2.57
C THR A 49 10.68 2.74 1.90
N GLU A 50 9.58 2.96 1.21
CA GLU A 50 9.25 4.24 0.58
C GLU A 50 7.90 4.73 1.08
N ARG A 51 7.58 5.99 0.81
CA ARG A 51 6.33 6.57 1.30
C ARG A 51 5.12 6.13 0.50
N ARG A 52 5.29 5.86 -0.81
CA ARG A 52 4.23 5.34 -1.68
C ARG A 52 4.79 4.22 -2.58
N PRO A 53 3.96 3.26 -3.01
CA PRO A 53 4.39 2.21 -3.93
C PRO A 53 4.88 2.74 -5.29
N LYS A 54 4.45 3.95 -5.70
CA LYS A 54 4.89 4.62 -6.94
C LYS A 54 6.32 5.17 -6.88
N ASP A 55 6.85 5.35 -5.67
CA ASP A 55 8.21 5.86 -5.47
C ASP A 55 9.26 4.75 -5.63
N PHE A 56 8.84 3.48 -5.65
CA PHE A 56 9.67 2.37 -6.13
C PHE A 56 9.81 2.48 -7.65
N LYS A 57 10.90 3.11 -8.11
CA LYS A 57 11.32 3.12 -9.53
C LYS A 57 12.10 1.88 -9.89
#